data_AF-A0A9P8BQ14-F1
#
_entry.id   AF-A0A9P8BQ14-F1
#
_cell.length_a   1.000
_cell.length_b   1.000
_cell.length_c   1.000
_cell.angle_alpha   90.00
_cell.angle_beta   90.00
_cell.angle_gamma   90.00
#
_symmetry.space_group_name_H-M   'P 1'
#
loop_
_entity.id
_entity.type
_entity.pdbx_description
1 polymer ?
#
loop_
_entity_poly.entity_id
_entity_poly.type
_entity_poly.pdbx_seq_one_letter_code
_entity_poly.pdbx_strand_id
1 'polypeptide(L)'
;MGLTCSRWMTAIVHSEMPVKSQTRAHGLQLWINLPKEHKMCEPQYQELLDGQIPRARPQDGVVVKVISGVSHGVKSQIYTSTPTIFLDLKMHKNQTVTQTIPATYNVFIYVLSGTAYVGNPNSETEAKAHHTIIFSEDSTSTVRVQTKDEAAHLY
;
A
#
# COMPACT_ATOMS: atom_id res chain seq x y z
N MET A 1 11.86 -23.11 -16.65
CA MET A 1 10.58 -22.80 -15.96
C MET A 1 10.96 -22.29 -14.57
N GLY A 2 11.32 -21.02 -14.46
CA GLY A 2 11.92 -20.44 -13.25
C GLY A 2 11.04 -19.33 -12.74
N LEU A 3 10.43 -19.53 -11.57
CA LEU A 3 9.60 -18.55 -10.88
C LEU A 3 10.51 -17.46 -10.30
N THR A 4 10.37 -16.23 -10.77
CA THR A 4 11.13 -15.04 -10.33
C THR A 4 10.30 -14.20 -9.36
N CYS A 5 10.90 -13.81 -8.23
CA CYS A 5 10.25 -13.16 -7.09
C CYS A 5 10.54 -11.64 -6.96
N SER A 6 9.56 -10.77 -6.68
CA SER A 6 9.69 -9.30 -6.77
C SER A 6 10.11 -8.51 -5.53
N ARG A 7 10.52 -7.24 -5.75
CA ARG A 7 11.38 -6.44 -4.87
C ARG A 7 10.72 -6.15 -3.54
N TRP A 8 11.17 -6.95 -2.60
CA TRP A 8 11.46 -6.57 -1.24
C TRP A 8 12.96 -6.62 -1.07
N MET A 9 13.55 -5.61 -0.45
CA MET A 9 14.95 -5.70 -0.06
C MET A 9 15.10 -6.80 0.99
N THR A 10 15.64 -7.94 0.57
CA THR A 10 16.09 -9.01 1.46
C THR A 10 17.49 -8.62 1.92
N ALA A 11 17.62 -8.24 3.20
CA ALA A 11 18.77 -7.61 3.85
C ALA A 11 20.12 -7.65 3.09
N ILE A 12 20.53 -6.51 2.53
CA ILE A 12 21.85 -6.25 1.93
C ILE A 12 22.46 -5.02 2.63
N VAL A 13 23.78 -4.90 2.67
CA VAL A 13 24.42 -3.61 2.98
C VAL A 13 24.14 -2.63 1.85
N HIS A 14 23.35 -1.58 2.10
CA HIS A 14 23.02 -0.57 1.10
C HIS A 14 23.08 0.85 1.68
N SER A 15 23.18 1.84 0.79
CA SER A 15 23.09 3.26 1.13
C SER A 15 22.02 3.92 0.26
N GLU A 16 21.09 4.62 0.89
CA GLU A 16 20.07 5.42 0.22
C GLU A 16 20.36 6.89 0.52
N MET A 17 20.88 7.60 -0.47
CA MET A 17 21.25 9.02 -0.35
C MET A 17 20.33 9.85 -1.27
N PRO A 18 19.69 10.91 -0.78
CA PRO A 18 19.01 11.87 -1.64
C PRO A 18 19.99 12.37 -2.69
N VAL A 19 19.62 12.25 -3.98
CA VAL A 19 20.39 12.87 -5.06
C VAL A 19 20.47 14.37 -4.75
N LYS A 20 21.65 14.98 -4.96
CA LYS A 20 21.85 16.44 -4.83
C LYS A 20 20.95 17.17 -5.83
N SER A 21 19.70 17.37 -5.46
CA SER A 21 18.69 18.13 -6.18
C SER A 21 18.19 19.24 -5.25
N GLN A 22 17.68 20.34 -5.81
CA GLN A 22 17.10 21.43 -5.02
C GLN A 22 15.78 21.03 -4.33
N THR A 23 15.25 19.84 -4.63
CA THR A 23 14.00 19.29 -4.11
C THR A 23 14.25 18.28 -3.00
N ARG A 24 13.53 18.41 -1.89
CA ARG A 24 13.56 17.41 -0.81
C ARG A 24 12.91 16.11 -1.28
N ALA A 25 13.58 14.99 -1.04
CA ALA A 25 12.98 13.67 -1.24
C ALA A 25 11.92 13.43 -0.15
N HIS A 26 10.77 12.91 -0.56
CA HIS A 26 9.71 12.46 0.34
C HIS A 26 9.24 11.09 -0.14
N GLY A 27 9.35 10.08 0.73
CA GLY A 27 9.06 8.69 0.40
C GLY A 27 8.76 7.88 1.64
N LEU A 28 8.20 6.69 1.43
CA LEU A 28 7.92 5.73 2.48
C LEU A 28 8.83 4.52 2.31
N GLN A 29 9.34 4.02 3.43
CA GLN A 29 10.09 2.78 3.47
C GLN A 29 9.33 1.78 4.34
N LEU A 30 8.99 0.63 3.75
CA LEU A 30 8.29 -0.45 4.43
C LEU A 30 9.20 -1.68 4.45
N TRP A 31 9.42 -2.23 5.64
CA TRP A 31 10.16 -3.48 5.81
C TRP A 31 9.18 -4.60 6.05
N ILE A 32 9.36 -5.68 5.29
CA ILE A 32 8.47 -6.83 5.39
C ILE A 32 9.29 -8.08 5.61
N ASN A 33 8.94 -8.79 6.68
CA ASN A 33 9.69 -9.95 7.12
C ASN A 33 9.50 -11.12 6.14
N LEU A 34 10.57 -11.89 5.96
CA LEU A 34 10.54 -13.11 5.17
C LEU A 34 10.21 -14.32 6.05
N PRO A 35 9.53 -15.33 5.48
CA PRO A 35 9.36 -16.61 6.15
C PRO A 35 10.74 -17.23 6.40
N LYS A 36 10.86 -18.04 7.46
CA LYS A 36 12.13 -18.64 7.88
C LYS A 36 12.87 -19.35 6.73
N GLU A 37 12.12 -20.07 5.90
CA GLU A 37 12.62 -20.80 4.72
C GLU A 37 13.24 -19.91 3.64
N HIS A 38 12.83 -18.65 3.54
CA HIS A 38 13.34 -17.71 2.53
C HIS A 38 14.36 -16.72 3.10
N LYS A 39 14.73 -16.80 4.38
CA LYS A 39 15.68 -15.85 4.99
C LYS A 39 17.09 -15.91 4.42
N MET A 40 17.48 -17.05 3.83
CA MET A 40 18.81 -17.28 3.25
C MET A 40 18.76 -17.34 1.71
N CYS A 41 17.68 -16.88 1.08
CA CYS A 41 17.63 -16.84 -0.38
C CYS A 41 18.61 -15.78 -0.92
N GLU A 42 19.08 -15.99 -2.16
CA GLU A 42 19.85 -14.97 -2.86
C GLU A 42 19.04 -13.65 -2.93
N PRO A 43 19.68 -12.49 -2.72
CA PRO A 43 18.99 -11.21 -2.75
C PRO A 43 18.44 -10.91 -4.14
N GLN A 44 17.23 -10.36 -4.20
CA GLN A 44 16.57 -10.02 -5.47
C GLN A 44 16.05 -8.58 -5.49
N TYR A 45 16.11 -7.98 -6.69
CA TYR A 45 15.70 -6.61 -6.97
C TYR A 45 14.65 -6.56 -8.09
N GLN A 46 13.69 -5.66 -7.98
CA GLN A 46 12.68 -5.31 -8.99
C GLN A 46 12.21 -3.86 -8.85
N GLU A 47 12.63 -3.02 -9.76
CA GLU A 47 12.23 -1.63 -9.79
C GLU A 47 10.95 -1.44 -10.57
N LEU A 48 10.08 -0.59 -10.04
CA LEU A 48 8.95 -0.06 -10.77
C LEU A 48 9.05 1.44 -10.81
N LEU A 49 9.14 1.98 -12.02
CA LEU A 49 8.94 3.38 -12.28
C LEU A 49 7.43 3.68 -12.23
N ASP A 50 7.07 4.94 -11.93
CA ASP A 50 5.67 5.34 -11.76
C ASP A 50 4.77 4.99 -12.97
N GLY A 51 5.30 5.05 -14.19
CA GLY A 51 4.59 4.67 -15.42
C GLY A 51 4.31 3.17 -15.54
N GLN A 52 5.06 2.33 -14.82
CA GLN A 52 4.93 0.87 -14.84
C GLN A 52 3.99 0.35 -13.74
N ILE A 53 3.60 1.18 -12.78
CA ILE A 53 2.69 0.79 -11.70
C ILE A 53 1.25 0.79 -12.25
N PRO A 54 0.56 -0.36 -12.26
CA PRO A 54 -0.81 -0.41 -12.76
C PRO A 54 -1.75 0.35 -11.83
N ARG A 55 -2.77 0.98 -12.41
CA ARG A 55 -3.71 1.86 -11.70
C ARG A 55 -5.13 1.36 -11.85
N ALA A 56 -5.78 1.06 -10.73
CA ALA A 56 -7.23 0.87 -10.68
C ALA A 56 -7.94 2.21 -10.52
N ARG A 57 -9.14 2.31 -11.11
CA ARG A 57 -10.04 3.46 -11.00
C ARG A 57 -11.43 2.93 -10.66
N PRO A 58 -11.71 2.68 -9.36
CA PRO A 58 -12.96 2.05 -8.93
C PRO A 58 -14.18 2.92 -9.22
N GLN A 59 -13.97 4.25 -9.17
CA GLN A 59 -14.94 5.29 -9.49
C GLN A 59 -14.22 6.61 -9.78
N ASP A 60 -14.97 7.60 -10.24
CA ASP A 60 -14.44 8.94 -10.47
C ASP A 60 -13.89 9.56 -9.19
N GLY A 61 -12.72 10.18 -9.29
CA GLY A 61 -12.05 10.81 -8.13
C GLY A 61 -11.35 9.83 -7.19
N VAL A 62 -11.29 8.53 -7.51
CA VAL A 62 -10.50 7.54 -6.76
C VAL A 62 -9.48 6.88 -7.70
N VAL A 63 -8.20 6.96 -7.33
CA VAL A 63 -7.11 6.31 -8.06
C VAL A 63 -6.31 5.45 -7.10
N VAL A 64 -6.18 4.16 -7.43
CA VAL A 64 -5.39 3.20 -6.65
C VAL A 64 -4.21 2.76 -7.51
N LYS A 65 -2.99 3.09 -7.10
CA LYS A 65 -1.78 2.46 -7.66
C LYS A 65 -1.55 1.14 -6.95
N VAL A 66 -1.48 0.05 -7.71
CA VAL A 66 -1.30 -1.30 -7.17
C VAL A 66 0.20 -1.61 -7.16
N ILE A 67 0.88 -1.31 -6.06
CA ILE A 67 2.34 -1.52 -5.93
C ILE A 67 2.62 -3.02 -5.81
N SER A 68 1.87 -3.74 -4.96
CA SER A 68 1.86 -5.20 -4.91
C SER A 68 0.45 -5.74 -4.66
N GLY A 69 0.20 -7.00 -5.05
CA GLY A 69 -1.11 -7.64 -4.86
C GLY A 69 -2.14 -7.27 -5.94
N VAL A 70 -3.41 -7.22 -5.55
CA VAL A 70 -4.56 -6.98 -6.44
C VAL A 70 -5.53 -5.99 -5.81
N SER A 71 -6.03 -5.04 -6.60
CA SER A 71 -7.08 -4.11 -6.20
C SER A 71 -8.03 -3.89 -7.37
N HIS A 72 -9.34 -4.05 -7.13
CA HIS A 72 -10.40 -3.84 -8.12
C HIS A 72 -10.15 -4.48 -9.49
N GLY A 73 -9.70 -5.75 -9.50
CA GLY A 73 -9.40 -6.51 -10.72
C GLY A 73 -8.05 -6.19 -11.37
N VAL A 74 -7.33 -5.18 -10.89
CA VAL A 74 -6.00 -4.80 -11.38
C VAL A 74 -4.93 -5.43 -10.50
N LYS A 75 -3.98 -6.13 -11.13
CA LYS A 75 -2.90 -6.87 -10.46
C LYS A 75 -1.53 -6.24 -10.73
N SER A 76 -0.70 -6.16 -9.69
CA SER A 76 0.70 -5.76 -9.84
C SER A 76 1.55 -6.86 -10.47
N GLN A 77 2.60 -6.47 -11.19
CA GLN A 77 3.65 -7.36 -11.66
C GLN A 77 4.70 -7.69 -10.59
N ILE A 78 4.64 -7.04 -9.41
CA ILE A 78 5.45 -7.37 -8.24
C ILE A 78 4.94 -8.66 -7.61
N TYR A 79 5.74 -9.71 -7.71
CA TYR A 79 5.77 -10.86 -6.82
C TYR A 79 6.26 -10.48 -5.41
N THR A 80 5.70 -11.11 -4.39
CA THR A 80 6.09 -10.93 -2.99
C THR A 80 6.28 -12.29 -2.33
N SER A 81 7.45 -12.56 -1.72
CA SER A 81 7.74 -13.83 -1.03
C SER A 81 6.81 -14.09 0.15
N THR A 82 6.55 -13.09 0.99
CA THR A 82 5.41 -13.12 1.90
C THR A 82 4.26 -12.40 1.19
N PRO A 83 3.08 -13.03 1.04
CA PRO A 83 1.96 -12.41 0.33
C PRO A 83 1.62 -11.02 0.90
N THR A 84 1.60 -9.99 0.06
CA THR A 84 1.35 -8.61 0.51
C THR A 84 0.61 -7.80 -0.53
N ILE A 85 -0.38 -7.06 -0.06
CA ILE A 85 -1.09 -6.03 -0.81
C ILE A 85 -0.55 -4.69 -0.33
N PHE A 86 -0.01 -3.89 -1.24
CA PHE A 86 0.48 -2.54 -0.94
C PHE A 86 -0.04 -1.58 -2.01
N LEU A 87 -0.80 -0.58 -1.57
CA LEU A 87 -1.56 0.30 -2.43
C LEU A 87 -1.17 1.75 -2.14
N ASP A 88 -1.09 2.58 -3.18
CA ASP A 88 -1.04 4.04 -3.04
C ASP A 88 -2.40 4.57 -3.52
N LEU A 89 -3.20 5.07 -2.59
CA LEU A 89 -4.59 5.46 -2.81
C LEU A 89 -4.75 6.97 -2.69
N LYS A 90 -5.21 7.59 -3.78
CA LYS A 90 -5.58 9.00 -3.84
C LYS A 90 -7.08 9.15 -4.05
N MET A 91 -7.71 9.92 -3.17
CA MET A 91 -9.16 10.13 -3.16
C MET A 91 -9.46 11.62 -3.15
N HIS A 92 -10.31 12.08 -4.06
CA HIS A 92 -10.91 13.41 -3.97
C HIS A 92 -11.84 13.50 -2.75
N LYS A 93 -12.28 14.71 -2.40
CA LYS A 93 -13.31 14.92 -1.37
C LYS A 93 -14.64 14.21 -1.71
N ASN A 94 -15.41 13.83 -0.70
CA ASN A 94 -16.70 13.14 -0.83
C ASN A 94 -16.65 11.83 -1.62
N GLN A 95 -15.58 11.05 -1.46
CA GLN A 95 -15.42 9.75 -2.11
C GLN A 95 -15.48 8.62 -1.09
N THR A 96 -15.90 7.44 -1.52
CA THR A 96 -15.91 6.22 -0.71
C THR A 96 -15.37 5.08 -1.53
N VAL A 97 -14.44 4.31 -0.99
CA VAL A 97 -13.92 3.10 -1.63
C VAL A 97 -13.89 1.94 -0.63
N THR A 98 -14.12 0.74 -1.12
CA THR A 98 -14.02 -0.49 -0.34
C THR A 98 -12.99 -1.41 -0.98
N GLN A 99 -11.96 -1.77 -0.22
CA GLN A 99 -10.93 -2.71 -0.64
C GLN A 99 -11.19 -4.06 0.02
N THR A 100 -11.30 -5.12 -0.78
CA THR A 100 -11.36 -6.50 -0.28
C THR A 100 -9.96 -6.95 0.11
N ILE A 101 -9.84 -7.53 1.31
CA ILE A 101 -8.58 -8.06 1.84
C ILE A 101 -8.82 -9.51 2.28
N PRO A 102 -7.88 -10.44 2.03
CA PRO A 102 -8.01 -11.78 2.58
C PRO A 102 -8.05 -11.74 4.11
N ALA A 103 -8.96 -12.49 4.72
CA ALA A 103 -9.20 -12.45 6.18
C ALA A 103 -7.97 -12.85 7.03
N THR A 104 -6.96 -13.48 6.42
CA THR A 104 -5.72 -13.90 7.09
C THR A 104 -4.63 -12.83 7.09
N TYR A 105 -4.89 -11.64 6.53
CA TYR A 105 -3.89 -10.59 6.41
C TYR A 105 -4.00 -9.61 7.56
N ASN A 106 -2.85 -9.19 8.08
CA ASN A 106 -2.77 -8.01 8.92
C ASN A 106 -2.90 -6.76 8.05
N VAL A 107 -3.68 -5.79 8.53
CA VAL A 107 -3.98 -4.58 7.78
C VAL A 107 -3.65 -3.35 8.62
N PHE A 108 -3.04 -2.37 7.97
CA PHE A 108 -2.97 -1.02 8.48
C PHE A 108 -3.18 -0.03 7.32
N ILE A 109 -3.53 1.21 7.67
CA ILE A 109 -3.59 2.35 6.74
C ILE A 109 -2.68 3.43 7.27
N TYR A 110 -1.89 4.05 6.40
CA TYR A 110 -1.11 5.25 6.71
C TYR A 110 -1.62 6.44 5.89
N VAL A 111 -2.07 7.50 6.56
CA VAL A 111 -2.53 8.72 5.88
C VAL A 111 -1.34 9.65 5.65
N LEU A 112 -0.95 9.87 4.39
CA LEU A 112 0.14 10.78 4.05
C LEU A 112 -0.30 12.25 4.12
N SER A 113 -1.49 12.55 3.60
CA SER A 113 -2.05 13.92 3.60
C SER A 113 -3.57 13.91 3.58
N GLY A 114 -4.17 14.97 4.12
CA GLY A 114 -5.62 15.11 4.23
C GLY A 114 -6.21 14.32 5.39
N THR A 115 -7.50 14.00 5.29
CA THR A 115 -8.25 13.27 6.32
C THR A 115 -9.08 12.16 5.70
N ALA A 116 -8.99 10.96 6.29
CA ALA A 116 -9.75 9.78 5.90
C ALA A 116 -10.59 9.26 7.07
N TYR A 117 -11.77 8.73 6.75
CA TYR A 117 -12.68 8.08 7.67
C TYR A 117 -12.72 6.60 7.33
N VAL A 118 -12.35 5.75 8.28
CA VAL A 118 -12.11 4.33 8.04
C VAL A 118 -13.04 3.49 8.91
N GLY A 119 -13.62 2.46 8.32
CA GLY A 119 -14.51 1.53 9.02
C GLY A 119 -15.96 1.58 8.54
N ASN A 120 -16.84 1.00 9.35
CA ASN A 120 -18.26 0.89 9.01
C ASN A 120 -18.97 2.24 9.13
N PRO A 121 -20.02 2.51 8.33
CA PRO A 121 -20.77 3.78 8.40
C PRO A 121 -21.29 4.14 9.79
N ASN A 122 -21.53 3.14 10.64
CA ASN A 122 -22.03 3.32 12.01
C ASN A 122 -20.91 3.48 13.06
N SER A 123 -19.65 3.27 12.70
CA SER A 123 -18.48 3.33 13.59
C SER A 123 -17.23 3.64 12.76
N GLU A 124 -17.15 4.88 12.27
CA GLU A 124 -16.01 5.37 11.51
C GLU A 124 -14.94 5.91 12.46
N THR A 125 -13.68 5.60 12.16
CA THR A 125 -12.50 6.21 12.81
C THR A 125 -11.93 7.29 11.90
N GLU A 126 -11.80 8.51 12.41
CA GLU A 126 -11.11 9.60 11.71
C GLU A 126 -9.59 9.42 11.83
N ALA A 127 -8.88 9.50 10.70
CA ALA A 127 -7.43 9.57 10.64
C ALA A 127 -6.97 10.75 9.81
N LYS A 128 -6.19 11.61 10.45
CA LYS A 128 -5.54 12.78 9.83
C LYS A 128 -4.18 12.39 9.27
N ALA A 129 -3.60 13.27 8.47
CA ALA A 129 -2.22 13.15 8.01
C ALA A 129 -1.26 12.71 9.14
N HIS A 130 -0.38 11.77 8.79
CA HIS A 130 0.62 11.13 9.63
C HIS A 130 0.09 10.18 10.71
N HIS A 131 -1.18 9.76 10.64
CA HIS A 131 -1.72 8.68 11.47
C HIS A 131 -1.61 7.33 10.78
N THR A 132 -1.34 6.30 11.59
CA THR A 132 -1.49 4.89 11.21
C THR A 132 -2.71 4.32 11.91
N ILE A 133 -3.64 3.74 11.15
CA ILE A 133 -4.76 2.95 11.68
C ILE A 133 -4.39 1.48 11.55
N ILE A 134 -4.54 0.72 12.63
CA ILE A 134 -4.30 -0.73 12.65
C ILE A 134 -5.64 -1.43 12.87
N PHE A 135 -5.90 -2.48 12.10
CA PHE A 135 -7.11 -3.27 12.22
C PHE A 135 -6.87 -4.46 13.16
N SER A 136 -7.87 -4.82 13.98
CA SER A 136 -7.80 -6.02 14.81
C SER A 136 -7.82 -7.28 13.94
N GLU A 137 -7.32 -8.40 14.48
CA GLU A 137 -7.24 -9.71 13.81
C GLU A 137 -8.61 -10.33 13.47
N ASP A 138 -9.71 -9.62 13.78
CA ASP A 138 -11.07 -10.04 13.50
C ASP A 138 -11.35 -9.95 11.99
N SER A 139 -10.97 -10.99 11.26
CA SER A 139 -11.37 -11.36 9.88
C SER A 139 -11.94 -10.23 9.01
N THR A 140 -11.21 -9.12 8.89
CA THR A 140 -11.68 -7.96 8.11
C THR A 140 -11.54 -8.30 6.64
N SER A 141 -12.63 -8.81 6.06
CA SER A 141 -12.68 -9.17 4.63
C SER A 141 -12.76 -7.92 3.73
N THR A 142 -13.15 -6.78 4.29
CA THR A 142 -13.30 -5.52 3.56
C THR A 142 -12.90 -4.32 4.41
N VAL A 143 -12.12 -3.43 3.82
CA VAL A 143 -11.74 -2.15 4.41
C VAL A 143 -12.44 -1.03 3.65
N ARG A 144 -13.30 -0.28 4.34
CA ARG A 144 -13.98 0.89 3.78
C ARG A 144 -13.24 2.16 4.20
N VAL A 145 -12.95 3.01 3.21
CA VAL A 145 -12.34 4.32 3.40
C VAL A 145 -13.23 5.37 2.75
N GLN A 146 -13.44 6.48 3.45
CA GLN A 146 -14.22 7.62 2.98
C GLN A 146 -13.45 8.91 3.19
N THR A 147 -13.58 9.83 2.24
CA THR A 147 -13.23 11.24 2.37
C THR A 147 -14.49 12.07 2.51
N LYS A 148 -14.45 13.13 3.33
CA LYS A 148 -15.56 14.08 3.50
C LYS A 148 -15.14 15.42 2.89
N ASP A 149 -14.75 16.38 3.71
CA ASP A 149 -14.57 17.78 3.28
C ASP A 149 -13.32 18.04 2.44
N GLU A 150 -12.30 17.17 2.53
CA GLU A 150 -11.04 17.29 1.81
C GLU A 150 -10.62 15.99 1.11
N ALA A 151 -9.67 16.12 0.18
CA ALA A 151 -9.03 14.98 -0.47
C ALA A 151 -8.06 14.29 0.49
N ALA A 152 -7.79 13.00 0.27
CA ALA A 152 -6.83 12.24 1.05
C ALA A 152 -5.85 11.47 0.15
N HIS A 153 -4.62 11.32 0.62
CA HIS A 153 -3.61 10.44 0.05
C HIS A 153 -3.18 9.49 1.16
N LEU A 154 -3.43 8.20 0.99
CA LEU A 154 -3.13 7.16 1.96
C LEU A 154 -2.50 5.92 1.30
N TYR A 155 -1.91 5.08 2.15
CA TYR A 155 -1.29 3.80 1.81
C TYR A 155 -1.90 2.68 2.65
#